data_AF-A0A935HIY1-F1
#
_entry.id   AF-A0A935HIY1-F1
#
_cell.length_a   1.000
_cell.length_b   1.000
_cell.length_c   1.000
_cell.angle_alpha   90.00
_cell.angle_beta   90.00
_cell.angle_gamma   90.00
#
_symmetry.space_group_name_H-M   'P 1'
#
loop_
_entity.id
_entity.type
_entity.pdbx_description
1 polymer ?
#
loop_
_entity_poly.entity_id
_entity_poly.type
_entity_poly.pdbx_seq_one_letter_code
_entity_poly.pdbx_strand_id
1 'polypeptide(L)' 'MPSSIAATFRFCLMLAIAGQVVAAQWQEFDVEDGLPQNSAVALAVDRFGLLWVGTED' A
#
# COMPACT_ATOMS: atom_id res chain seq x y z
N MET A 1 37.38 -9.88 -24.92
CA MET A 1 37.21 -9.81 -23.44
C MET A 1 36.42 -8.59 -22.90
N PRO A 2 35.68 -7.74 -23.68
CA PRO A 2 34.83 -6.68 -23.10
C PRO A 2 33.32 -7.01 -23.01
N SER A 3 32.84 -8.09 -23.65
CA SER A 3 31.40 -8.42 -23.73
C SER A 3 30.80 -8.99 -22.43
N SER A 4 31.61 -9.61 -21.56
CA SER A 4 31.11 -10.24 -20.32
C SER A 4 30.76 -9.24 -19.22
N ILE A 5 31.49 -8.11 -19.11
CA ILE A 5 31.26 -7.09 -18.08
C ILE A 5 29.94 -6.36 -18.32
N ALA A 6 29.63 -6.05 -19.59
CA ALA A 6 28.37 -5.41 -19.98
C ALA A 6 27.15 -6.32 -19.72
N ALA A 7 27.29 -7.63 -19.87
CA ALA A 7 26.22 -8.60 -19.58
C ALA A 7 25.94 -8.71 -18.07
N THR A 8 26.98 -8.76 -17.24
CA THR A 8 26.85 -8.77 -15.77
C THR A 8 26.21 -7.47 -15.26
N PHE A 9 26.59 -6.31 -15.81
CA PHE A 9 26.02 -5.03 -15.41
C PHE A 9 24.52 -4.95 -15.74
N ARG A 10 24.11 -5.45 -16.91
CA ARG A 10 22.70 -5.54 -17.32
C ARG A 10 21.90 -6.51 -16.45
N PHE A 11 22.51 -7.64 -16.07
CA PHE A 11 21.89 -8.62 -15.19
C PHE A 11 21.72 -8.08 -13.76
N CYS A 12 22.74 -7.40 -13.22
CA CYS A 12 22.64 -6.71 -11.93
C CYS A 12 21.60 -5.59 -11.94
N LEU A 13 21.51 -4.83 -13.04
CA LEU A 13 20.50 -3.77 -13.18
C LEU A 13 19.07 -4.33 -13.21
N MET A 14 18.85 -5.50 -13.81
CA MET A 14 17.56 -6.20 -13.81
C MET A 14 17.19 -6.76 -12.42
N LEU A 15 18.16 -7.23 -11.64
CA LEU A 15 17.94 -7.74 -10.28
C LEU A 15 17.51 -6.64 -9.29
N ALA A 16 18.01 -5.42 -9.44
CA ALA A 16 17.70 -4.31 -8.54
C ALA A 16 16.22 -3.90 -8.54
N ILE A 17 15.53 -4.08 -9.68
CA ILE A 17 14.11 -3.71 -9.86
C ILE A 17 13.16 -4.80 -9.36
N ALA A 18 13.61 -6.06 -9.32
CA ALA A 18 12.78 -7.21 -8.94
C ALA A 18 12.47 -7.28 -7.42
N GLY A 19 13.15 -6.48 -6.60
CA GLY A 19 13.06 -6.51 -5.13
C GLY A 19 12.45 -5.28 -4.47
N GLN A 20 11.79 -4.38 -5.22
CA GLN A 20 11.15 -3.21 -4.62
C GLN A 20 9.90 -3.66 -3.85
N VAL A 21 10.01 -3.75 -2.52
CA VAL A 21 8.84 -3.87 -1.64
C VAL A 21 8.13 -2.52 -1.66
N VAL A 22 6.99 -2.44 -2.33
CA VAL A 22 6.12 -1.27 -2.21
C VAL A 22 5.63 -1.24 -0.77
N ALA A 23 6.13 -0.28 0.02
CA ALA A 23 5.62 -0.06 1.35
C ALA A 23 4.14 0.35 1.25
N ALA A 24 3.27 -0.32 1.99
CA ALA A 24 1.89 0.11 2.11
C ALA A 24 1.89 1.52 2.73
N GLN A 25 1.27 2.48 2.05
CA GLN A 25 1.00 3.79 2.61
C GLN A 25 -0.31 3.72 3.37
N TRP A 26 -0.25 4.01 4.66
CA TRP A 26 -1.44 4.10 5.51
C TRP A 26 -1.94 5.54 5.52
N GLN A 27 -3.24 5.71 5.34
CA GLN A 27 -3.92 6.97 5.59
C GLN A 27 -4.70 6.82 6.90
N GLU A 28 -4.56 7.82 7.77
CA GLU A 28 -5.31 7.92 9.01
C GLU A 28 -6.59 8.72 8.77
N PHE A 29 -7.65 8.35 9.48
CA PHE A 29 -8.91 9.08 9.52
C PHE A 29 -9.33 9.21 10.97
N ASP A 30 -9.74 10.40 11.38
CA ASP A 30 -10.23 10.67 12.72
C ASP A 30 -11.54 11.48 12.71
N VAL A 31 -11.95 11.97 13.88
CA VAL A 31 -13.13 12.83 14.04
C VAL A 31 -13.04 14.15 13.25
N GLU A 32 -11.84 14.67 12.98
CA GLU A 32 -11.63 15.88 12.19
C GLU A 32 -11.89 15.62 10.69
N ASP A 33 -11.64 14.40 10.23
CA ASP A 33 -11.99 13.92 8.88
C ASP A 33 -13.48 13.55 8.72
N GLY A 34 -14.24 13.61 9.82
CA GLY A 34 -15.69 13.37 9.82
C GLY A 34 -16.14 12.00 10.32
N LEU A 35 -15.25 11.20 10.92
CA LEU A 35 -15.69 10.02 11.66
C LEU A 35 -16.53 10.44 12.89
N PRO A 36 -17.61 9.71 13.22
CA PRO A 36 -18.36 9.99 14.45
C PRO A 36 -17.54 9.80 15.74
N GLN A 37 -16.65 8.80 15.77
CA GLN A 37 -15.71 8.52 16.85
C GLN A 37 -14.48 7.79 16.31
N ASN A 38 -13.34 7.88 17.01
CA ASN A 38 -12.09 7.21 16.63
C ASN A 38 -12.10 5.68 16.84
N SER A 39 -13.12 5.13 17.51
CA SER A 39 -13.24 3.69 17.78
C SER A 39 -14.06 3.01 16.69
N ALA A 40 -13.38 2.42 15.69
CA ALA A 40 -14.03 1.61 14.66
C ALA A 40 -14.23 0.17 15.15
N VAL A 41 -15.48 -0.27 15.27
CA VAL A 41 -15.86 -1.60 15.78
C VAL A 41 -16.36 -2.55 14.70
N ALA A 42 -16.75 -2.02 13.53
CA ALA A 42 -17.22 -2.81 12.40
C ALA A 42 -16.81 -2.17 11.06
N LEU A 43 -16.54 -3.02 10.07
CA LEU A 43 -16.24 -2.63 8.69
C LEU A 43 -17.09 -3.47 7.73
N ALA A 44 -17.68 -2.83 6.72
CA ALA A 44 -18.40 -3.50 5.65
C ALA A 44 -18.20 -2.77 4.32
N VAL A 45 -18.16 -3.50 3.22
CA VAL A 45 -18.14 -2.90 1.87
C VAL A 45 -19.46 -3.24 1.19
N ASP A 46 -20.14 -2.22 0.65
CA ASP A 46 -21.39 -2.44 -0.08
C ASP A 46 -21.16 -2.91 -1.52
N ARG A 47 -22.25 -3.19 -2.23
CA ARG A 47 -22.20 -3.67 -3.62
C ARG A 47 -21.66 -2.65 -4.62
N PHE A 48 -21.55 -1.38 -4.24
CA PHE A 48 -21.00 -0.31 -5.06
C PHE A 48 -19.51 -0.06 -4.76
N GLY A 49 -18.94 -0.75 -3.78
CA GLY A 49 -17.53 -0.62 -3.40
C GLY A 49 -17.28 0.49 -2.37
N LEU A 50 -18.32 1.02 -1.70
CA LEU A 50 -18.14 1.99 -0.64
C LEU A 50 -17.86 1.28 0.70
N LEU A 51 -16.89 1.80 1.45
CA LEU A 51 -16.57 1.35 2.79
C LEU A 51 -17.51 2.01 3.80
N TRP A 52 -18.18 1.18 4.59
CA TRP A 52 -18.98 1.55 5.74
C TRP A 52 -18.21 1.23 7.01
N VAL A 53 -18.11 2.22 7.91
CA VAL A 53 -17.43 2.09 9.19
C VAL A 53 -18.46 2.26 10.30
N GLY A 54 -18.62 1.24 11.14
CA GLY A 54 -19.41 1.32 12.36
C GLY A 54 -18.53 1.76 13.52
N THR A 55 -18.89 2.86 14.19
CA THR A 55 -18.22 3.37 15.38
C THR A 55 -18.94 2.93 16.65
N GLU A 56 -18.25 2.98 17.78
CA GLU A 56 -18.88 2.86 19.09
C GLU A 56 -19.70 4.13 19.40
N ASP A 57 -20.85 3.97 20.07
CA ASP A 57 -21.77 5.04 20.50
C ASP A 57 -22.10 4.82 22.00
#